data_AF-A0A2G9TJQ9-F1
#
_entry.id   AF-A0A2G9TJQ9-F1
#
_cell.length_a   1.000
_cell.length_b   1.000
_cell.length_c   1.000
_cell.angle_alpha   90.00
_cell.angle_beta   90.00
_cell.angle_gamma   90.00
#
_symmetry.space_group_name_H-M   'P 1'
#
loop_
_entity.id
_entity.type
_entity.pdbx_description
1 polymer ?
#
loop_
_entity_poly.entity_id
_entity_poly.type
_entity_poly.pdbx_seq_one_letter_code
_entity_poly.pdbx_strand_id
1 'polypeptide(L)'
;MDYSAKCRLIRLIEEEEPIWNTGIDDYSRLDKKNASWNRVHKQMLECGFNGGMLELKTTWKNLRDQWRKNSLNKLTGNTNKPWTFEKHLLFLATAQTEVNNKESA
;
A
#
# COMPACT_ATOMS: atom_id res chain seq x y z
N MET A 1 -5.20 -5.42 14.41
CA MET A 1 -5.49 -5.90 13.03
C MET A 1 -4.71 -7.18 12.72
N ASP A 2 -5.43 -8.26 12.44
CA ASP A 2 -4.90 -9.60 12.13
C ASP A 2 -4.26 -9.70 10.75
N TYR A 3 -3.52 -10.79 10.51
CA TYR A 3 -2.88 -11.07 9.22
C TYR A 3 -3.88 -11.04 8.05
N SER A 4 -5.03 -11.71 8.21
CA SER A 4 -6.09 -11.74 7.18
C SER A 4 -6.60 -10.34 6.83
N ALA A 5 -6.87 -9.52 7.86
CA ALA A 5 -7.30 -8.14 7.69
C ALA A 5 -6.23 -7.27 7.00
N LYS A 6 -4.95 -7.49 7.31
CA LYS A 6 -3.82 -6.82 6.62
C LYS A 6 -3.71 -7.23 5.16
N CYS A 7 -3.81 -8.51 4.83
CA CYS A 7 -3.81 -8.98 3.45
C CYS A 7 -4.98 -8.38 2.66
N ARG A 8 -6.17 -8.32 3.28
CA ARG A 8 -7.35 -7.70 2.67
C ARG A 8 -7.13 -6.22 2.44
N LEU A 9 -6.59 -5.50 3.43
CA LEU A 9 -6.24 -4.09 3.31
C LEU A 9 -5.31 -3.83 2.12
N ILE A 10 -4.24 -4.64 1.99
CA ILE A 10 -3.28 -4.48 0.89
C ILE A 10 -3.97 -4.67 -0.46
N ARG A 11 -4.82 -5.69 -0.58
CA ARG A 11 -5.57 -5.97 -1.81
C ARG A 11 -6.55 -4.85 -2.17
N LEU A 12 -7.26 -4.31 -1.18
CA LEU A 12 -8.18 -3.17 -1.39
C LEU A 12 -7.42 -1.91 -1.80
N ILE A 13 -6.24 -1.69 -1.23
CA ILE A 13 -5.41 -0.55 -1.58
C ILE A 13 -4.81 -0.73 -2.97
N GLU A 14 -4.39 -1.94 -3.35
CA GLU A 14 -3.93 -2.27 -4.71
C GLU A 14 -4.95 -1.83 -5.77
N GLU A 15 -6.25 -2.09 -5.54
CA GLU A 15 -7.35 -1.66 -6.41
C GLU A 15 -7.57 -0.13 -6.40
N GLU A 16 -7.20 0.55 -5.31
CA GLU A 16 -7.39 1.98 -5.12
C GLU A 16 -6.07 2.75 -5.33
N GLU A 17 -5.64 2.81 -6.59
CA GLU A 17 -4.46 3.52 -7.08
C GLU A 17 -4.19 4.91 -6.48
N PRO A 18 -5.16 5.83 -6.31
CA PRO A 18 -4.93 7.15 -5.69
C PRO A 18 -4.37 7.11 -4.25
N ILE A 19 -4.40 5.96 -3.58
CA ILE A 19 -3.80 5.78 -2.25
C ILE A 19 -2.28 5.60 -2.34
N TRP A 20 -1.80 4.88 -3.37
CA TRP A 20 -0.44 4.34 -3.41
C TRP A 20 0.35 4.70 -4.68
N ASN A 21 -0.32 4.80 -5.82
CA ASN A 21 0.28 5.03 -7.11
C ASN A 21 0.64 6.51 -7.23
N THR A 22 1.92 6.85 -7.10
CA THR A 22 2.39 8.24 -7.23
C THR A 22 2.46 8.72 -8.68
N GLY A 23 2.24 7.82 -9.65
CA GLY A 23 2.34 8.09 -11.08
C GLY A 23 1.05 8.51 -11.76
N ILE A 24 -0.05 8.59 -11.01
CA ILE A 24 -1.32 9.11 -11.51
C ILE A 24 -1.58 10.50 -10.95
N ASP A 25 -2.23 11.36 -11.75
CA ASP A 25 -2.62 12.71 -11.35
C ASP A 25 -3.50 12.71 -10.09
N ASP A 26 -4.37 11.70 -9.96
CA ASP A 26 -5.27 11.55 -8.82
C ASP A 26 -4.54 11.29 -7.47
N TYR A 27 -3.24 10.98 -7.47
CA TYR A 27 -2.45 10.85 -6.22
C TYR A 27 -2.34 12.17 -5.46
N SER A 28 -2.18 13.27 -6.20
CA SER A 28 -2.12 14.62 -5.66
C SER A 28 -3.50 15.11 -5.18
N ARG A 29 -4.57 14.43 -5.59
CA ARG A 29 -5.95 14.82 -5.29
C ARG A 29 -6.40 14.21 -3.97
N LEU A 30 -6.40 15.05 -2.93
CA LEU A 30 -6.84 14.67 -1.59
C LEU A 30 -8.28 14.14 -1.56
N ASP A 31 -9.20 14.70 -2.35
CA ASP A 31 -10.58 14.24 -2.42
C ASP A 31 -10.69 12.79 -2.89
N LYS A 32 -9.95 12.43 -3.95
CA LYS A 32 -9.90 11.06 -4.48
C LYS A 32 -9.30 10.12 -3.46
N LYS A 33 -8.20 10.52 -2.83
CA LYS A 33 -7.55 9.75 -1.78
C LYS A 33 -8.48 9.49 -0.59
N ASN A 34 -9.21 10.51 -0.12
CA ASN A 34 -10.17 10.35 0.96
C ASN A 34 -11.36 9.48 0.55
N ALA A 35 -11.88 9.63 -0.66
CA ALA A 35 -12.94 8.76 -1.19
C ALA A 35 -12.50 7.29 -1.24
N SER A 36 -11.27 7.06 -1.68
CA SER A 36 -10.66 5.73 -1.75
C SER A 36 -10.49 5.12 -0.36
N TRP A 37 -9.96 5.89 0.60
CA TRP A 37 -9.86 5.47 2.00
C TRP A 37 -11.23 5.13 2.59
N ASN A 38 -12.26 5.93 2.31
CA ASN A 38 -13.64 5.64 2.75
C ASN A 38 -14.17 4.34 2.16
N ARG A 39 -13.89 4.05 0.88
CA ARG A 39 -14.26 2.77 0.25
C ARG A 39 -13.55 1.60 0.91
N VAL A 40 -12.24 1.69 1.10
CA VAL A 40 -11.43 0.66 1.78
C VAL A 40 -11.95 0.43 3.19
N HIS A 41 -12.22 1.49 3.95
CA HIS A 41 -12.73 1.37 5.32
C HIS A 41 -14.12 0.73 5.34
N LYS A 42 -15.03 1.13 4.45
CA LYS A 42 -16.35 0.52 4.33
C LYS A 42 -16.25 -0.98 4.03
N GLN A 43 -15.44 -1.39 3.05
CA GLN A 43 -15.26 -2.79 2.71
C GLN A 43 -14.61 -3.60 3.85
N MET A 44 -13.70 -2.98 4.60
CA MET A 44 -13.13 -3.58 5.81
C MET A 44 -14.22 -3.83 6.87
N LEU A 45 -15.09 -2.84 7.13
CA LEU A 45 -16.22 -2.98 8.06
C LEU A 45 -17.15 -4.13 7.64
N GLU A 46 -17.47 -4.24 6.35
CA GLU A 46 -18.30 -5.32 5.80
C GLU A 46 -17.67 -6.72 5.96
N CYS A 47 -16.34 -6.80 6.02
CA CYS A 47 -15.60 -8.03 6.31
C CYS A 47 -15.44 -8.32 7.82
N GLY A 48 -16.09 -7.55 8.70
CA GLY A 48 -16.05 -7.76 10.16
C GLY A 48 -14.88 -7.08 10.88
N PHE A 49 -14.16 -6.16 10.23
CA PHE A 49 -13.22 -5.29 10.92
C PHE A 49 -13.95 -4.16 11.63
N ASN A 50 -13.80 -4.03 12.94
CA ASN A 50 -14.43 -2.96 13.73
C ASN A 50 -13.49 -1.78 14.06
N GLY A 51 -12.31 -1.72 13.42
CA GLY A 51 -11.36 -0.64 13.69
C GLY A 51 -11.69 0.65 12.93
N GLY A 52 -11.06 1.74 13.37
CA GLY A 52 -11.23 3.06 12.78
C GLY A 52 -10.36 3.30 11.54
N MET A 53 -10.73 4.32 10.75
CA MET A 53 -9.94 4.83 9.62
C MET A 53 -8.48 5.15 10.00
N LEU A 54 -8.26 5.68 11.20
CA LEU A 54 -6.92 6.00 11.70
C LEU A 54 -6.04 4.74 11.85
N GLU A 55 -6.61 3.65 12.35
CA GLU A 55 -5.92 2.37 12.50
C GLU A 55 -5.56 1.77 11.13
N LEU A 56 -6.48 1.88 10.17
CA LEU A 56 -6.24 1.48 8.76
C LEU A 56 -5.09 2.25 8.14
N LYS A 57 -5.12 3.59 8.23
CA LYS A 57 -4.05 4.46 7.73
C LYS A 57 -2.71 4.15 8.41
N THR A 58 -2.71 3.95 9.73
CA THR A 58 -1.49 3.62 10.49
C THR A 58 -0.94 2.25 10.08
N THR A 59 -1.82 1.25 9.90
CA THR A 59 -1.42 -0.10 9.48
C THR A 59 -0.82 -0.08 8.09
N TRP A 60 -1.46 0.60 7.13
CA TRP A 60 -0.91 0.78 5.78
C TRP A 60 0.42 1.53 5.79
N LYS A 61 0.53 2.62 6.55
CA LYS A 61 1.78 3.37 6.70
C LYS A 61 2.91 2.46 7.20
N ASN A 62 2.64 1.65 8.23
CA ASN A 62 3.62 0.71 8.76
C ASN A 62 3.99 -0.35 7.72
N LEU A 63 3.01 -0.90 6.98
CA LEU A 63 3.29 -1.88 5.92
C LEU A 63 4.18 -1.29 4.83
N ARG A 64 3.92 -0.06 4.39
CA ARG A 64 4.73 0.65 3.39
C ARG A 64 6.13 0.98 3.90
N ASP A 65 6.28 1.39 5.17
CA ASP A 65 7.58 1.65 5.80
C ASP A 65 8.43 0.38 5.89
N GLN A 66 7.82 -0.72 6.35
CA GLN A 66 8.45 -2.04 6.43
C GLN A 66 8.86 -2.53 5.04
N TRP A 67 7.98 -2.40 4.04
CA TRP A 67 8.31 -2.74 2.65
C TRP A 67 9.49 -1.93 2.13
N ARG A 68 9.51 -0.61 2.36
CA ARG A 68 10.60 0.27 1.91
C ARG A 68 11.92 -0.09 2.57
N LYS A 69 11.92 -0.31 3.89
CA LYS A 69 13.11 -0.79 4.63
C LYS A 69 13.58 -2.14 4.13
N ASN A 70 12.67 -3.08 3.91
CA ASN A 70 13.00 -4.41 3.41
C ASN A 70 13.54 -4.37 1.97
N SER A 71 12.95 -3.53 1.10
CA SER A 71 13.43 -3.32 -0.26
C SER A 71 14.84 -2.70 -0.29
N LEU A 72 15.11 -1.71 0.58
CA LEU A 72 16.44 -1.13 0.76
C LEU A 72 17.44 -2.15 1.33
N ASN A 73 16.99 -2.99 2.27
CA ASN A 73 17.82 -4.05 2.87
C ASN A 73 18.19 -5.16 1.87
N LYS A 74 17.31 -5.46 0.89
CA LYS A 74 17.64 -6.37 -0.22
C LYS A 74 18.74 -5.82 -1.14
N LEU A 75 18.75 -4.52 -1.40
CA LEU A 75 19.78 -3.87 -2.21
C LEU A 75 21.18 -3.93 -1.56
N THR A 76 21.24 -3.96 -0.22
CA THR A 76 22.50 -4.10 0.56
C THR A 76 22.88 -5.56 0.87
N GLY A 77 22.19 -6.54 0.27
CA GLY A 77 22.56 -7.96 0.34
C GLY A 77 22.31 -8.62 1.70
N ASN A 78 21.66 -7.93 2.64
CA ASN A 78 21.50 -8.40 4.01
C ASN A 78 20.03 -8.65 4.33
N THR A 79 19.44 -9.76 3.84
CA THR A 79 18.25 -10.43 4.41
C THR A 79 17.86 -11.69 3.64
N ASN A 80 18.13 -12.87 4.23
CA ASN A 80 17.73 -14.19 3.72
C ASN A 80 16.25 -14.56 3.94
N LYS A 81 15.40 -13.65 4.43
CA LYS A 81 13.98 -13.95 4.70
C LYS A 81 13.06 -12.94 4.01
N PRO A 82 12.25 -13.37 3.02
CA PRO A 82 11.25 -12.51 2.40
C PRO A 82 10.21 -12.14 3.44
N TRP A 83 9.87 -10.85 3.54
CA TRP A 83 8.85 -10.38 4.45
C TRP A 83 7.48 -10.92 4.02
N THR A 84 6.63 -11.31 4.99
CA THR A 84 5.38 -12.05 4.71
C THR A 84 4.42 -11.31 3.77
N PHE A 85 4.45 -9.98 3.77
CA PHE A 85 3.61 -9.14 2.89
C PHE A 85 4.36 -8.58 1.68
N GLU A 86 5.64 -8.92 1.52
CA GLU A 86 6.49 -8.41 0.44
C GLU A 86 5.87 -8.67 -0.94
N LYS A 87 5.43 -9.92 -1.18
CA LYS A 87 4.80 -10.32 -2.43
C LYS A 87 3.50 -9.56 -2.71
N HIS A 88 2.74 -9.24 -1.66
CA HIS A 88 1.51 -8.48 -1.80
C HIS A 88 1.76 -7.00 -2.10
N LEU A 89 2.96 -6.47 -1.85
CA LEU A 89 3.31 -5.07 -2.05
C LEU A 89 4.23 -4.87 -3.27
N LEU A 90 4.40 -5.89 -4.10
CA LEU A 90 5.18 -5.81 -5.35
C LEU A 90 4.61 -4.76 -6.31
N PHE A 91 3.29 -4.53 -6.31
CA PHE A 91 2.65 -3.50 -7.14
C PHE A 91 3.21 -2.09 -6.86
N LEU A 92 3.66 -1.82 -5.63
CA LEU A 92 4.29 -0.54 -5.27
C LEU A 92 5.63 -0.34 -6.00
N ALA A 93 6.43 -1.40 -6.17
CA ALA A 93 7.67 -1.32 -6.96
C ALA A 93 7.36 -1.05 -8.43
N THR A 94 6.37 -1.76 -8.99
CA THR A 94 5.98 -1.59 -10.39
C THR A 94 5.59 -0.15 -10.70
N ALA A 95 4.70 0.48 -9.92
CA ALA A 95 4.33 1.88 -10.22
C ALA A 95 5.49 2.85 -9.98
N GLN A 96 6.38 2.59 -9.03
CA GLN A 96 7.56 3.44 -8.82
C GLN A 96 8.54 3.36 -10.01
N THR A 97 8.70 2.19 -10.61
CA THR A 97 9.47 2.01 -11.86
C THR A 97 8.81 2.70 -13.05
N GLU A 98 7.48 2.62 -13.18
CA GLU A 98 6.76 3.27 -14.29
C GLU A 98 6.83 4.80 -14.26
N VAL A 99 6.83 5.40 -13.07
CA VAL A 99 7.08 6.85 -12.90
C VAL A 99 8.45 7.24 -13.42
N ASN A 100 9.49 6.51 -13.00
CA ASN A 100 10.87 6.79 -13.39
C ASN A 100 11.08 6.63 -14.91
N ASN A 101 10.36 5.71 -15.56
CA ASN A 101 10.46 5.47 -17.00
C ASN A 101 9.72 6.54 -17.83
N LYS A 102 8.65 7.14 -17.29
CA LYS A 102 7.91 8.24 -17.95
C LYS A 102 8.62 9.59 -17.87
N GLU A 103 9.43 9.84 -16.83
CA GLU A 103 10.27 11.06 -16.75
C GLU A 103 11.51 11.00 -17.65
N SER A 104 11.88 9.82 -18.16
CA SER A 104 13.09 9.62 -18.99
C SER A 104 12.80 9.54 -20.50
N ALA A 105 11.55 9.82 -20.93
CA ALA A 105 11.10 9.68 -22.31
C ALA A 105 10.66 11.03 -22.92
#